data_AF-B2KGD7-F1
#
_entry.id   AF-B2KGD7-F1
#
_cell.length_a   1.000
_cell.length_b   1.000
_cell.length_c   1.000
_cell.angle_alpha   90.00
_cell.angle_beta   90.00
_cell.angle_gamma   90.00
#
_symmetry.space_group_name_H-M   'P 1'
#
loop_
_entity.id
_entity.type
_entity.pdbx_description
1 polymer ?
#
loop_
_entity_poly.entity_id
_entity_poly.type
_entity_poly.pdbx_seq_one_letter_code
_entity_poly.pdbx_strand_id
1 'polypeptide(L)'
;MDLNRIIQALKGTIDPKLRIAAETELNQSYKIINFAPSLLRIIVSDHVEFPVRQAAAIYLKNMVTQYWPDREPPPGEVIFPFNIHENDRQQIRDNIVEGIIRSPDLVRVQLTMCLRVIIRHDFPGHWPAVVDKIDYYLQSPNSGSWLGSLLCLYQLVKTYEYKKAEEREPLLAAMQIFLPRIQQQILQLLPDASHYSVLLQKQILKIFYALVQYALPLQLVNHQTMTTWMEIFRTIIDRTVPPETLQIDEDDRPELVWWKCKKWALHIVARLFERYGSPGNVTKEYFEFSEFFLKTYAVGIQQNISEDVIFSVMCYKDEDEELWQEDPYEYIRMKFDIFEDYASPTTAAQTLLYTAAKKRK
;
A
#
# COMPACT_ATOMS: atom_id res chain seq x y z
N MET A 1 5.76 23.46 26.65
CA MET A 1 6.93 22.59 26.86
C MET A 1 8.08 23.11 26.00
N ASP A 2 9.32 23.02 26.48
CA ASP A 2 10.48 23.43 25.70
C ASP A 2 10.79 22.39 24.60
N LEU A 3 10.73 22.83 23.33
CA LEU A 3 10.99 21.99 22.16
C LEU A 3 12.44 21.47 22.16
N ASN A 4 13.39 22.28 22.62
CA ASN A 4 14.81 21.91 22.65
C ASN A 4 15.03 20.74 23.61
N ARG A 5 14.33 20.72 24.74
CA ARG A 5 14.39 19.62 25.69
C ARG A 5 13.92 18.29 25.08
N ILE A 6 12.81 18.32 24.33
CA ILE A 6 12.31 17.13 23.61
C ILE A 6 13.34 16.68 22.56
N ILE A 7 13.93 17.62 21.80
CA ILE A 7 14.96 17.33 20.80
C ILE A 7 16.19 16.66 21.43
N GLN A 8 16.68 17.17 22.57
CA GLN A 8 17.82 16.58 23.25
C GLN A 8 17.51 15.18 23.79
N ALA A 9 16.33 14.98 24.38
CA ALA A 9 15.89 13.66 24.82
C ALA A 9 15.80 12.68 23.63
N LEU A 10 15.19 13.08 22.51
CA LEU A 10 15.15 12.27 21.29
C LEU A 10 16.54 11.98 20.70
N LYS A 11 17.49 12.90 20.83
CA LYS A 11 18.90 12.66 20.44
C LYS A 11 19.59 11.69 21.40
N GLY A 12 19.21 11.66 22.68
CA GLY A 12 19.73 10.69 23.63
C GLY A 12 19.23 9.26 23.39
N THR A 13 18.05 9.06 22.79
CA THR A 13 17.51 7.70 22.54
C THR A 13 18.29 6.93 21.47
N ILE A 14 19.02 7.62 20.59
CA ILE A 14 19.87 7.01 19.57
C ILE A 14 21.30 6.72 20.07
N ASP A 15 21.70 7.26 21.22
CA ASP A 15 23.00 6.96 21.85
C ASP A 15 22.83 5.84 22.89
N PRO A 16 23.48 4.67 22.72
CA PRO A 16 23.41 3.57 23.68
C PRO A 16 23.70 3.97 25.14
N LYS A 17 24.57 4.97 25.37
CA LYS A 17 24.95 5.42 26.72
C LYS A 17 23.88 6.29 27.36
N LEU A 18 23.13 7.05 26.56
CA LEU A 18 22.13 8.01 27.03
C LEU A 18 20.69 7.48 26.93
N ARG A 19 20.49 6.36 26.22
CA ARG A 19 19.18 5.82 25.85
C ARG A 19 18.21 5.71 27.03
N ILE A 20 18.63 5.07 28.12
CA ILE A 20 17.76 4.82 29.28
C ILE A 20 17.32 6.14 29.95
N ALA A 21 18.26 7.07 30.11
CA ALA A 21 17.97 8.38 30.70
C ALA A 21 17.02 9.20 29.80
N ALA A 22 17.28 9.20 28.50
CA ALA A 22 16.44 9.85 27.50
C ALA A 22 15.02 9.27 27.43
N GLU A 23 14.88 7.94 27.40
CA GLU A 23 13.57 7.27 27.44
C GLU A 23 12.80 7.62 28.72
N THR A 24 13.50 7.68 29.86
CA THR A 24 12.91 8.09 31.15
C THR A 24 12.38 9.52 31.09
N GLU A 25 13.14 10.45 30.51
CA GLU A 25 12.73 11.84 30.35
C GLU A 25 11.49 11.99 29.43
N LEU A 26 11.46 11.25 28.31
CA LEU A 26 10.30 11.24 27.42
C LEU A 26 9.07 10.64 28.12
N ASN A 27 9.25 9.59 28.93
CA ASN A 27 8.18 8.97 29.72
C ASN A 27 7.65 9.85 30.86
N GLN A 28 8.39 10.87 31.28
CA GLN A 28 7.87 11.90 32.19
C GLN A 28 7.06 12.97 31.45
N SER A 29 7.30 13.13 30.14
CA SER A 29 6.75 14.22 29.34
C SER A 29 5.54 13.84 28.49
N TYR A 30 5.35 12.56 28.18
CA TYR A 30 4.38 12.11 27.16
C TYR A 30 2.91 12.43 27.48
N LYS A 31 2.57 12.65 28.76
CA LYS A 31 1.21 13.00 29.20
C LYS A 31 0.93 14.51 29.17
N ILE A 32 1.94 15.34 28.92
CA ILE A 32 1.79 16.79 28.96
C ILE A 32 1.11 17.27 27.67
N ILE A 33 0.13 18.17 27.81
CA ILE A 33 -0.57 18.79 26.69
C ILE A 33 0.42 19.48 25.75
N ASN A 34 0.16 19.39 24.44
CA ASN A 34 1.01 19.80 23.34
C ASN A 34 2.28 18.94 23.14
N PHE A 35 2.47 17.83 23.84
CA PHE A 35 3.60 16.93 23.58
C PHE A 35 3.49 16.28 22.19
N ALA A 36 2.32 15.70 21.87
CA ALA A 36 2.09 15.03 20.59
C ALA A 36 2.26 15.97 19.38
N PRO A 37 1.63 17.17 19.37
CA PRO A 37 1.84 18.16 18.31
C PRO A 37 3.28 18.67 18.25
N SER A 38 3.98 18.78 19.38
CA SER A 38 5.40 19.17 19.39
C SER A 38 6.28 18.15 18.67
N LEU A 39 6.01 16.84 18.83
CA LEU A 39 6.69 15.80 18.06
C LEU A 39 6.45 16.00 16.56
N LEU A 40 5.21 16.24 16.13
CA LEU A 40 4.90 16.50 14.71
C LEU A 40 5.66 17.73 14.18
N ARG A 41 5.75 18.81 14.96
CA ARG A 41 6.54 20.00 14.61
C ARG A 41 8.03 19.70 14.47
N ILE A 42 8.60 18.87 15.35
CA ILE A 42 10.01 18.42 15.24
C ILE A 42 10.21 17.62 13.96
N ILE A 43 9.30 16.68 13.66
CA ILE A 43 9.39 15.79 12.50
C ILE A 43 9.45 16.56 11.18
N VAL A 44 8.66 17.62 11.04
CA VAL A 44 8.57 18.43 9.81
C VAL A 44 9.53 19.61 9.78
N SER A 45 10.35 19.80 10.83
CA SER A 45 11.30 20.92 10.91
C SER A 45 12.59 20.60 10.14
N ASP A 46 12.95 21.48 9.21
CA ASP A 46 14.22 21.38 8.48
C ASP A 46 15.42 21.88 9.29
N HIS A 47 15.19 22.45 10.48
CA HIS A 47 16.24 22.86 11.42
C HIS A 47 16.68 21.74 12.38
N VAL A 48 16.01 20.59 12.36
CA VAL A 48 16.33 19.44 13.21
C VAL A 48 17.05 18.37 12.39
N GLU A 49 18.12 17.80 12.95
CA GLU A 49 18.89 16.74 12.31
C GLU A 49 18.02 15.52 11.98
N PHE A 50 18.26 14.92 10.81
CA PHE A 50 17.43 13.83 10.30
C PHE A 50 17.26 12.63 11.25
N PRO A 51 18.31 12.12 11.94
CA PRO A 51 18.15 11.03 12.90
C PRO A 51 17.17 11.35 14.03
N VAL A 52 17.15 12.60 14.49
CA VAL A 52 16.23 13.06 15.54
C VAL A 52 14.80 13.16 15.00
N ARG A 53 14.61 13.65 13.77
CA ARG A 53 13.30 13.66 13.08
C ARG A 53 12.74 12.24 12.94
N GLN A 54 13.58 11.28 12.58
CA GLN A 54 13.19 9.88 12.46
C GLN A 54 12.81 9.27 13.83
N ALA A 55 13.60 9.53 14.88
CA ALA A 55 13.27 9.12 16.25
C ALA A 55 11.94 9.71 16.72
N ALA A 56 11.70 11.00 16.46
CA ALA A 56 10.43 11.68 16.75
C ALA A 56 9.25 11.01 16.03
N ALA A 57 9.41 10.66 14.76
CA ALA A 57 8.36 10.02 13.95
C ALA A 57 8.01 8.61 14.47
N ILE A 58 9.02 7.84 14.87
CA ILE A 58 8.82 6.53 15.50
C ILE A 58 8.10 6.69 16.84
N TYR A 59 8.52 7.65 17.67
CA TYR A 59 7.87 7.92 18.95
C TYR A 59 6.41 8.34 18.77
N LEU A 60 6.14 9.30 17.89
CA LEU A 60 4.78 9.76 17.60
C LEU A 60 3.90 8.61 17.10
N LYS A 61 4.41 7.75 16.22
CA LYS A 61 3.68 6.56 15.75
C LYS A 61 3.31 5.64 16.91
N ASN A 62 4.26 5.32 17.79
CA ASN A 62 4.01 4.46 18.94
C ASN A 62 2.94 5.10 19.86
N MET A 63 3.05 6.41 20.08
CA MET A 63 2.12 7.17 20.92
C MET A 63 0.70 7.20 20.33
N VAL A 64 0.56 7.48 19.03
CA VAL A 64 -0.74 7.45 18.32
C VAL A 64 -1.32 6.04 18.33
N THR A 65 -0.50 5.02 18.06
CA THR A 65 -0.96 3.62 18.06
C THR A 65 -1.48 3.20 19.43
N GLN A 66 -0.83 3.65 20.50
CA GLN A 66 -1.16 3.24 21.85
C GLN A 66 -2.31 4.07 22.46
N TYR A 67 -2.32 5.39 22.27
CA TYR A 67 -3.12 6.32 23.06
C TYR A 67 -4.12 7.16 22.23
N TRP A 68 -4.24 6.91 20.93
CA TRP A 68 -5.32 7.46 20.11
C TRP A 68 -6.64 6.70 20.26
N PRO A 69 -6.66 5.35 20.28
CA PRO A 69 -7.89 4.62 20.59
C PRO A 69 -8.34 4.96 22.00
N ASP A 70 -9.59 5.36 22.19
CA ASP A 70 -10.14 5.57 23.52
C ASP A 70 -10.21 4.21 24.24
N ARG A 71 -9.37 4.06 25.26
CA ARG A 71 -9.34 2.84 26.07
C ARG A 71 -10.25 3.02 27.29
N GLU A 72 -11.10 2.03 27.52
CA GLU A 72 -11.84 1.91 28.77
C GLU A 72 -10.98 1.22 29.84
N PRO A 73 -11.17 1.53 31.12
CA PRO A 73 -10.50 0.80 32.19
C PRO A 73 -10.97 -0.67 32.22
N PRO A 74 -10.08 -1.63 32.55
CA PRO A 74 -10.48 -3.02 32.78
C PRO A 74 -11.61 -3.11 33.83
N PRO A 75 -12.51 -4.11 33.74
CA PRO A 75 -13.55 -4.30 34.74
C PRO A 75 -12.97 -4.41 36.15
N GLY A 76 -13.30 -3.45 37.02
CA GLY A 76 -12.82 -3.40 38.40
C GLY A 76 -11.68 -2.41 38.66
N GLU A 77 -11.10 -1.78 37.63
CA GLU A 77 -10.12 -0.70 37.78
C GLU A 77 -10.77 0.68 37.63
N VAL A 78 -10.35 1.64 38.46
CA VAL A 78 -10.82 3.04 38.41
C VAL A 78 -9.82 3.96 37.69
N ILE A 79 -8.67 3.42 37.28
CA ILE A 79 -7.61 4.20 36.64
C ILE A 79 -7.93 4.29 35.15
N PHE A 80 -8.35 5.49 34.72
CA PHE A 80 -8.51 5.76 33.31
C PHE A 80 -7.15 5.69 32.60
N PRO A 81 -7.03 4.91 31.52
CA PRO A 81 -5.82 4.88 30.72
C PRO A 81 -5.57 6.26 30.11
N PHE A 82 -4.31 6.61 29.95
CA PHE A 82 -3.95 7.85 29.28
C PHE A 82 -4.40 7.80 27.81
N ASN A 83 -5.12 8.84 27.38
CA ASN A 83 -5.47 9.10 25.99
C ASN A 83 -4.90 10.46 25.59
N ILE A 84 -4.50 10.60 24.33
CA ILE A 84 -4.05 11.90 23.79
C ILE A 84 -5.22 12.88 23.89
N HIS A 85 -4.98 14.04 24.51
CA HIS A 85 -6.00 15.07 24.69
C HIS A 85 -6.59 15.54 23.36
N GLU A 86 -7.89 15.86 23.32
CA GLU A 86 -8.58 16.19 22.05
C GLU A 86 -7.98 17.40 21.33
N ASN A 87 -7.58 18.45 22.06
CA ASN A 87 -6.85 19.58 21.47
C ASN A 87 -5.55 19.17 20.74
N ASP A 88 -4.84 18.17 21.26
CA ASP A 88 -3.63 17.64 20.63
C ASP A 88 -3.99 16.76 19.42
N ARG A 89 -5.07 15.98 19.51
CA ARG A 89 -5.61 15.20 18.39
C ARG A 89 -6.00 16.11 17.23
N GLN A 90 -6.74 17.19 17.49
CA GLN A 90 -7.13 18.16 16.48
C GLN A 90 -5.91 18.78 15.78
N GLN A 91 -4.90 19.24 16.53
CA GLN A 91 -3.68 19.76 15.93
C GLN A 91 -2.94 18.74 15.05
N ILE A 92 -2.93 17.45 15.44
CA ILE A 92 -2.35 16.40 14.60
C ILE A 92 -3.18 16.22 13.32
N ARG A 93 -4.51 16.12 13.42
CA ARG A 93 -5.41 16.03 12.27
C ARG A 93 -5.21 17.20 11.28
N ASP A 94 -5.04 18.39 11.82
CA ASP A 94 -4.82 19.62 11.05
C ASP A 94 -3.48 19.69 10.31
N ASN A 95 -2.50 18.84 10.64
CA ASN A 95 -1.14 18.97 10.09
C ASN A 95 -0.52 17.67 9.55
N ILE A 96 -1.11 16.50 9.84
CA ILE A 96 -0.49 15.20 9.51
C ILE A 96 -0.39 14.96 7.99
N VAL A 97 -1.36 15.44 7.20
CA VAL A 97 -1.37 15.28 5.74
C VAL A 97 -0.22 16.06 5.11
N GLU A 98 -0.04 17.33 5.49
CA GLU A 98 1.09 18.17 5.07
C GLU A 98 2.42 17.58 5.54
N GLY A 99 2.45 17.04 6.76
CA GLY A 99 3.60 16.34 7.30
C GLY A 99 4.02 15.17 6.41
N ILE A 100 3.07 14.34 5.96
CA ILE A 100 3.33 13.23 5.03
C ILE A 100 3.85 13.75 3.68
N ILE A 101 3.23 14.79 3.14
CA ILE A 101 3.62 15.37 1.84
C ILE A 101 5.06 15.90 1.87
N ARG A 102 5.44 16.62 2.92
CA ARG A 102 6.74 17.32 3.01
C ARG A 102 7.87 16.44 3.53
N SER A 103 7.56 15.29 4.13
CA SER A 103 8.57 14.45 4.77
C SER A 103 9.33 13.57 3.78
N PRO A 104 10.63 13.28 4.02
CA PRO A 104 11.39 12.24 3.31
C PRO A 104 10.86 10.83 3.62
N ASP A 105 11.19 9.85 2.77
CA ASP A 105 10.60 8.50 2.75
C ASP A 105 10.57 7.80 4.11
N LEU A 106 11.70 7.74 4.83
CA LEU A 106 11.80 7.05 6.13
C LEU A 106 10.91 7.66 7.22
N VAL A 107 10.69 8.97 7.18
CA VAL A 107 9.77 9.67 8.09
C VAL A 107 8.34 9.51 7.60
N ARG A 108 8.13 9.66 6.29
CA ARG A 108 6.81 9.57 5.64
C ARG A 108 6.13 8.24 5.95
N VAL A 109 6.85 7.12 5.88
CA VAL A 109 6.28 5.80 6.21
C VAL A 109 5.76 5.73 7.65
N GLN A 110 6.44 6.35 8.62
CA GLN A 110 5.96 6.36 10.02
C GLN A 110 4.71 7.23 10.16
N LEU A 111 4.68 8.41 9.54
CA LEU A 111 3.51 9.30 9.57
C LEU A 111 2.29 8.68 8.88
N THR A 112 2.47 7.90 7.80
CA THR A 112 1.36 7.16 7.19
C THR A 112 0.78 6.12 8.13
N MET A 113 1.60 5.49 8.98
CA MET A 113 1.11 4.58 10.01
C MET A 113 0.30 5.32 11.09
N CYS A 114 0.74 6.52 11.50
CA CYS A 114 -0.05 7.39 12.38
C CYS A 114 -1.42 7.68 11.74
N LEU A 115 -1.42 8.15 10.48
CA LEU A 115 -2.64 8.50 9.77
C LEU A 115 -3.60 7.32 9.65
N ARG A 116 -3.11 6.10 9.43
CA ARG A 116 -3.96 4.91 9.37
C ARG A 116 -4.72 4.67 10.68
N VAL A 117 -4.04 4.83 11.82
CA VAL A 117 -4.68 4.71 13.14
C VAL A 117 -5.71 5.82 13.33
N ILE A 118 -5.36 7.07 13.02
CA ILE A 118 -6.27 8.22 13.14
C ILE A 118 -7.53 8.00 12.29
N ILE A 119 -7.40 7.64 11.01
CA ILE A 119 -8.53 7.36 10.12
C ILE A 119 -9.40 6.23 10.69
N ARG A 120 -8.79 5.15 11.20
CA ARG A 120 -9.53 4.00 11.75
C ARG A 120 -10.47 4.38 12.89
N HIS A 121 -10.08 5.35 13.71
CA HIS A 121 -10.85 5.74 14.90
C HIS A 121 -11.72 6.97 14.67
N ASP A 122 -11.32 7.86 13.75
CA ASP A 122 -11.95 9.17 13.61
C ASP A 122 -12.75 9.31 12.31
N PHE A 123 -12.46 8.56 11.25
CA PHE A 123 -13.24 8.60 10.00
C PHE A 123 -14.31 7.49 9.98
N PRO A 124 -15.55 7.79 9.58
CA PRO A 124 -16.05 9.07 9.04
C PRO A 124 -16.57 10.06 10.10
N GLY A 125 -16.63 9.69 11.37
CA GLY A 125 -17.30 10.46 12.43
C GLY A 125 -16.59 11.74 12.86
N HIS A 126 -15.55 11.61 13.68
CA HIS A 126 -14.83 12.74 14.29
C HIS A 126 -13.99 13.54 13.27
N TRP A 127 -13.61 12.97 12.14
CA TRP A 127 -12.76 13.62 11.14
C TRP A 127 -13.13 13.32 9.68
N PRO A 128 -14.30 13.78 9.21
CA PRO A 128 -14.70 13.66 7.80
C PRO A 128 -13.82 14.50 6.86
N ALA A 129 -13.31 15.64 7.36
CA ALA A 129 -12.50 16.61 6.59
C ALA A 129 -11.18 16.04 6.04
N VAL A 130 -10.77 14.83 6.43
CA VAL A 130 -9.63 14.14 5.82
C VAL A 130 -9.82 13.93 4.31
N VAL A 131 -11.06 13.72 3.86
CA VAL A 131 -11.40 13.55 2.44
C VAL A 131 -11.12 14.84 1.67
N ASP A 132 -11.69 15.97 2.12
CA ASP A 132 -11.51 17.28 1.48
C ASP A 132 -10.02 17.67 1.42
N LYS A 133 -9.28 17.36 2.48
CA LYS A 133 -7.87 17.67 2.57
C LYS A 133 -7.00 16.84 1.61
N ILE A 134 -7.28 15.54 1.48
CA ILE A 134 -6.61 14.68 0.50
C ILE A 134 -6.92 15.17 -0.91
N ASP A 135 -8.19 15.49 -1.18
CA ASP A 135 -8.66 15.98 -2.49
C ASP A 135 -7.99 17.29 -2.88
N TYR A 136 -7.95 18.28 -1.97
CA TYR A 136 -7.26 19.55 -2.18
C TYR A 136 -5.80 19.37 -2.66
N TYR A 137 -5.01 18.54 -1.98
CA TYR A 137 -3.61 18.33 -2.36
C TYR A 137 -3.43 17.46 -3.60
N LEU A 138 -4.38 16.57 -3.90
CA LEU A 138 -4.40 15.76 -5.13
C LEU A 138 -4.84 16.58 -6.35
N GLN A 139 -5.54 17.69 -6.13
CA GLN A 139 -5.92 18.65 -7.16
C GLN A 139 -4.81 19.65 -7.53
N SER A 140 -3.78 19.76 -6.70
CA SER A 140 -2.63 20.63 -6.94
C SER A 140 -2.04 20.39 -8.34
N PRO A 141 -1.77 21.45 -9.13
CA PRO A 141 -1.09 21.33 -10.42
C PRO A 141 0.37 20.91 -10.25
N ASN A 142 0.94 21.07 -9.05
CA ASN A 142 2.28 20.61 -8.73
C ASN A 142 2.26 19.13 -8.33
N SER A 143 2.94 18.28 -9.10
CA SER A 143 3.05 16.84 -8.84
C SER A 143 3.80 16.50 -7.55
N GLY A 144 4.49 17.47 -6.93
CA GLY A 144 5.22 17.29 -5.68
C GLY A 144 4.35 16.88 -4.48
N SER A 145 3.06 17.23 -4.46
CA SER A 145 2.13 16.78 -3.40
C SER A 145 1.50 15.42 -3.67
N TRP A 146 1.49 14.96 -4.93
CA TRP A 146 0.70 13.81 -5.35
C TRP A 146 1.09 12.52 -4.64
N LEU A 147 2.39 12.26 -4.46
CA LEU A 147 2.84 11.04 -3.77
C LEU A 147 2.31 11.00 -2.33
N GLY A 148 2.45 12.11 -1.59
CA GLY A 148 1.95 12.22 -0.22
C GLY A 148 0.44 12.05 -0.15
N SER A 149 -0.31 12.74 -1.02
CA SER A 149 -1.77 12.62 -1.10
C SER A 149 -2.24 11.20 -1.42
N LEU A 150 -1.61 10.53 -2.39
CA LEU A 150 -1.92 9.15 -2.74
C LEU A 150 -1.57 8.17 -1.62
N LEU A 151 -0.51 8.41 -0.85
CA LEU A 151 -0.19 7.63 0.34
C LEU A 151 -1.25 7.82 1.44
N CYS A 152 -1.77 9.04 1.62
CA CYS A 152 -2.88 9.31 2.53
C CYS A 152 -4.17 8.61 2.08
N LEU A 153 -4.55 8.73 0.81
CA LEU A 153 -5.69 8.03 0.22
C LEU A 153 -5.54 6.50 0.38
N TYR A 154 -4.33 5.98 0.21
CA TYR A 154 -4.07 4.56 0.43
C TYR A 154 -4.34 4.13 1.87
N GLN A 155 -4.00 4.94 2.88
CA GLN A 155 -4.34 4.62 4.27
C GLN A 155 -5.86 4.61 4.48
N LEU A 156 -6.60 5.54 3.85
CA LEU A 156 -8.05 5.55 3.87
C LEU A 156 -8.62 4.23 3.32
N VAL A 157 -8.23 3.83 2.11
CA VAL A 157 -8.70 2.57 1.51
C VAL A 157 -8.27 1.35 2.33
N LYS A 158 -7.02 1.30 2.82
CA LYS A 158 -6.47 0.18 3.60
C LYS A 158 -7.12 -0.01 4.98
N THR A 159 -7.76 1.02 5.52
CA THR A 159 -8.54 0.90 6.77
C THR A 159 -9.83 0.10 6.57
N TYR A 160 -10.40 0.14 5.36
CA TYR A 160 -11.63 -0.54 4.99
C TYR A 160 -11.43 -1.82 4.18
N GLU A 161 -10.17 -2.19 3.87
CA GLU A 161 -9.83 -3.33 3.01
C GLU A 161 -10.49 -4.65 3.46
N TYR A 162 -10.51 -4.92 4.77
CA TYR A 162 -11.07 -6.15 5.35
C TYR A 162 -12.46 -5.95 5.97
N LYS A 163 -13.08 -4.79 5.77
CA LYS A 163 -14.40 -4.47 6.30
C LYS A 163 -15.50 -5.15 5.47
N LYS A 164 -16.61 -5.51 6.12
CA LYS A 164 -17.78 -6.05 5.42
C LYS A 164 -18.39 -4.98 4.50
N ALA A 165 -19.16 -5.41 3.50
CA ALA A 165 -19.75 -4.50 2.52
C ALA A 165 -20.56 -3.36 3.17
N GLU A 166 -21.34 -3.67 4.22
CA GLU A 166 -22.16 -2.67 4.95
C GLU A 166 -21.32 -1.58 5.62
N GLU A 167 -20.12 -1.93 6.12
CA GLU A 167 -19.23 -0.98 6.82
C GLU A 167 -18.40 -0.13 5.84
N ARG A 168 -18.45 -0.42 4.53
CA ARG A 168 -17.64 0.26 3.52
C ARG A 168 -18.32 1.48 2.92
N GLU A 169 -19.59 1.75 3.22
CA GLU A 169 -20.33 2.89 2.68
C GLU A 169 -19.57 4.23 2.76
N PRO A 170 -18.93 4.60 3.89
CA PRO A 170 -18.18 5.85 3.97
C PRO A 170 -16.95 5.88 3.05
N LEU A 171 -16.27 4.74 2.89
CA LEU A 171 -15.19 4.60 1.91
C LEU A 171 -15.74 4.77 0.50
N LEU A 172 -16.87 4.11 0.18
CA LEU A 172 -17.43 4.15 -1.16
C LEU A 172 -17.86 5.57 -1.54
N ALA A 173 -18.43 6.34 -0.61
CA ALA A 173 -18.73 7.76 -0.80
C ALA A 173 -17.46 8.57 -1.14
N ALA A 174 -16.38 8.40 -0.38
CA ALA A 174 -15.10 9.06 -0.69
C ALA A 174 -14.54 8.63 -2.06
N MET A 175 -14.66 7.34 -2.41
CA MET A 175 -14.15 6.83 -3.69
C MET A 175 -14.99 7.23 -4.91
N GLN A 176 -16.23 7.71 -4.75
CA GLN A 176 -16.95 8.37 -5.85
C GLN A 176 -16.20 9.60 -6.37
N ILE A 177 -15.49 10.31 -5.48
CA ILE A 177 -14.66 11.46 -5.82
C ILE A 177 -13.29 10.98 -6.32
N PHE A 178 -12.65 10.10 -5.55
CA PHE A 178 -11.25 9.76 -5.80
C PHE A 178 -11.02 8.78 -6.96
N LEU A 179 -11.92 7.82 -7.21
CA LEU A 179 -11.66 6.80 -8.23
C LEU A 179 -11.55 7.40 -9.65
N PRO A 180 -12.48 8.27 -10.11
CA PRO A 180 -12.32 8.94 -11.40
C PRO A 180 -11.06 9.79 -11.47
N ARG A 181 -10.73 10.48 -10.36
CA ARG A 181 -9.55 11.34 -10.26
C ARG A 181 -8.24 10.56 -10.44
N ILE A 182 -8.04 9.48 -9.69
CA ILE A 182 -6.83 8.67 -9.79
C ILE A 182 -6.76 7.92 -11.12
N GLN A 183 -7.91 7.58 -11.73
CA GLN A 183 -7.96 6.98 -13.07
C GLN A 183 -7.50 7.98 -14.14
N GLN A 184 -7.99 9.23 -14.11
CA GLN A 184 -7.51 10.27 -15.01
C GLN A 184 -6.02 10.54 -14.80
N GLN A 185 -5.59 10.60 -13.55
CA GLN A 185 -4.19 10.89 -13.19
C GLN A 185 -3.24 9.79 -13.66
N ILE A 186 -3.58 8.51 -13.47
CA ILE A 186 -2.72 7.42 -13.97
C ILE A 186 -2.63 7.45 -15.49
N LEU A 187 -3.72 7.74 -16.21
CA LEU A 187 -3.70 7.89 -17.67
C LEU A 187 -2.73 9.00 -18.13
N GLN A 188 -2.71 10.13 -17.43
CA GLN A 188 -1.76 11.22 -17.71
C GLN A 188 -0.30 10.83 -17.43
N LEU A 189 -0.07 9.95 -16.47
CA LEU A 189 1.25 9.49 -16.06
C LEU A 189 1.79 8.36 -16.97
N LEU A 190 0.92 7.59 -17.63
CA LEU A 190 1.32 6.43 -18.44
C LEU A 190 2.45 6.72 -19.46
N PRO A 191 2.44 7.85 -20.19
CA PRO A 191 3.51 8.17 -21.15
C PRO A 191 4.86 8.50 -20.50
N ASP A 192 4.87 8.95 -19.24
CA ASP A 192 6.10 9.32 -18.53
C ASP A 192 6.72 8.10 -17.83
N ALA A 193 7.89 7.67 -18.31
CA ALA A 193 8.68 6.56 -17.79
C ALA A 193 9.63 6.96 -16.64
N SER A 194 9.62 8.22 -16.20
CA SER A 194 10.44 8.69 -15.09
C SER A 194 10.17 7.91 -13.80
N HIS A 195 11.20 7.76 -12.97
CA HIS A 195 11.08 7.06 -11.69
C HIS A 195 9.92 7.60 -10.85
N TYR A 196 9.77 8.93 -10.79
CA TYR A 196 8.71 9.57 -9.99
C TYR A 196 7.32 9.30 -10.57
N SER A 197 7.11 9.40 -11.89
CA SER A 197 5.83 9.06 -12.51
C SER A 197 5.44 7.61 -12.25
N VAL A 198 6.38 6.68 -12.45
CA VAL A 198 6.12 5.25 -12.25
C VAL A 198 5.88 4.92 -10.77
N LEU A 199 6.50 5.66 -9.85
CA LEU A 199 6.21 5.58 -8.41
C LEU A 199 4.76 5.96 -8.09
N LEU A 200 4.24 7.02 -8.71
CA LEU A 200 2.85 7.44 -8.58
C LEU A 200 1.89 6.41 -9.21
N GLN A 201 2.20 5.92 -10.42
CA GLN A 201 1.42 4.85 -11.08
C GLN A 201 1.31 3.63 -10.17
N LYS A 202 2.44 3.14 -9.63
CA LYS A 202 2.48 2.04 -8.65
C LYS A 202 1.60 2.31 -7.44
N GLN A 203 1.64 3.53 -6.90
CA GLN A 203 0.85 3.89 -5.73
C GLN A 203 -0.66 3.92 -6.04
N ILE A 204 -1.06 4.40 -7.22
CA ILE A 204 -2.47 4.36 -7.69
C ILE A 204 -2.94 2.91 -7.85
N LEU A 205 -2.14 2.03 -8.46
CA LEU A 205 -2.48 0.60 -8.58
C LEU A 205 -2.71 -0.04 -7.20
N LYS A 206 -1.88 0.30 -6.20
CA LYS A 206 -2.08 -0.19 -4.82
C LYS A 206 -3.40 0.26 -4.21
N ILE A 207 -3.81 1.50 -4.46
CA ILE A 207 -5.09 2.05 -4.02
C ILE A 207 -6.24 1.28 -4.68
N PHE A 208 -6.17 1.09 -6.01
CA PHE A 208 -7.17 0.32 -6.75
C PHE A 208 -7.25 -1.12 -6.26
N TYR A 209 -6.12 -1.81 -6.09
CA TYR A 209 -6.09 -3.18 -5.58
C TYR A 209 -6.75 -3.28 -4.19
N ALA A 210 -6.39 -2.40 -3.26
CA ALA A 210 -6.96 -2.40 -1.92
C ALA A 210 -8.48 -2.12 -1.93
N LEU A 211 -8.97 -1.38 -2.92
CA LEU A 211 -10.41 -1.14 -3.11
C LEU A 211 -11.13 -2.41 -3.59
N VAL A 212 -10.54 -3.18 -4.51
CA VAL A 212 -11.27 -4.24 -5.24
C VAL A 212 -10.96 -5.67 -4.81
N GLN A 213 -9.88 -5.94 -4.06
CA GLN A 213 -9.37 -7.31 -3.88
C GLN A 213 -10.31 -8.26 -3.13
N TYR A 214 -11.22 -7.75 -2.28
CA TYR A 214 -12.17 -8.53 -1.48
C TYR A 214 -13.63 -8.42 -1.90
N ALA A 215 -14.02 -7.30 -2.50
CA ALA A 215 -15.33 -7.09 -3.08
C ALA A 215 -15.20 -5.96 -4.09
N LEU A 216 -15.76 -6.16 -5.28
CA LEU A 216 -15.75 -5.18 -6.35
C LEU A 216 -16.95 -4.25 -6.16
N PRO A 217 -16.76 -2.95 -5.84
CA PRO A 217 -17.89 -2.05 -5.70
C PRO A 217 -18.45 -1.71 -7.08
N LEU A 218 -19.44 -2.47 -7.57
CA LEU A 218 -20.02 -2.32 -8.91
C LEU A 218 -20.60 -0.92 -9.18
N GLN A 219 -21.03 -0.21 -8.14
CA GLN A 219 -21.48 1.19 -8.24
C GLN A 219 -20.36 2.18 -8.62
N LEU A 220 -19.09 1.81 -8.37
CA LEU A 220 -17.91 2.60 -8.74
C LEU A 220 -17.21 2.01 -9.98
N VAL A 221 -17.17 0.68 -10.07
CA VAL A 221 -16.46 -0.06 -11.11
C VAL A 221 -17.46 -0.85 -11.96
N ASN A 222 -18.16 -0.13 -12.83
CA ASN A 222 -19.02 -0.72 -13.85
C ASN A 222 -18.20 -1.17 -15.08
N HIS A 223 -18.87 -1.67 -16.12
CA HIS A 223 -18.21 -2.15 -17.34
C HIS A 223 -17.29 -1.10 -17.98
N GLN A 224 -17.74 0.15 -18.11
CA GLN A 224 -16.95 1.23 -18.71
C GLN A 224 -15.71 1.55 -17.86
N THR A 225 -15.89 1.76 -16.55
CA THR A 225 -14.77 2.04 -15.64
C THR A 225 -13.76 0.90 -15.66
N MET A 226 -14.25 -0.35 -15.68
CA MET A 226 -13.40 -1.54 -15.75
C MET A 226 -12.62 -1.60 -17.07
N THR A 227 -13.26 -1.32 -18.21
CA THR A 227 -12.57 -1.29 -19.51
C THR A 227 -11.37 -0.34 -19.50
N THR A 228 -11.55 0.89 -19.02
CA THR A 228 -10.45 1.84 -18.89
C THR A 228 -9.34 1.31 -17.97
N TRP A 229 -9.68 0.66 -16.85
CA TRP A 229 -8.68 0.04 -15.98
C TRP A 229 -7.94 -1.12 -16.65
N MET A 230 -8.63 -1.96 -17.43
CA MET A 230 -8.00 -3.05 -18.17
C MET A 230 -7.03 -2.52 -19.23
N GLU A 231 -7.35 -1.41 -19.90
CA GLU A 231 -6.43 -0.72 -20.83
C GLU A 231 -5.21 -0.15 -20.11
N ILE A 232 -5.39 0.45 -18.93
CA ILE A 232 -4.29 0.93 -18.08
C ILE A 232 -3.38 -0.24 -17.69
N PHE A 233 -3.95 -1.35 -17.21
CA PHE A 233 -3.16 -2.53 -16.80
C PHE A 233 -2.39 -3.11 -17.98
N ARG A 234 -3.05 -3.30 -19.12
CA ARG A 234 -2.41 -3.77 -20.35
C ARG A 234 -1.25 -2.87 -20.76
N THR A 235 -1.47 -1.55 -20.78
CA THR A 235 -0.42 -0.58 -21.13
C THR A 235 0.78 -0.68 -20.18
N ILE A 236 0.58 -0.90 -18.88
CA ILE A 236 1.67 -1.07 -17.92
C ILE A 236 2.40 -2.41 -18.12
N ILE A 237 1.65 -3.48 -18.37
CA ILE A 237 2.16 -4.85 -18.57
C ILE A 237 2.98 -4.94 -19.86
N ASP A 238 2.53 -4.32 -20.95
CA ASP A 238 3.17 -4.40 -22.27
C ASP A 238 4.37 -3.45 -22.41
N ARG A 239 4.44 -2.38 -21.60
CA ARG A 239 5.50 -1.36 -21.69
C ARG A 239 6.87 -1.94 -21.39
N THR A 240 7.88 -1.67 -22.20
CA THR A 240 9.27 -2.02 -21.86
C THR A 240 9.78 -1.22 -20.65
N VAL A 241 10.72 -1.79 -19.91
CA VAL A 241 11.42 -1.08 -18.83
C VAL A 241 12.61 -0.30 -19.40
N PRO A 242 13.07 0.80 -18.78
CA PRO A 242 14.23 1.54 -19.26
C PRO A 242 15.48 0.62 -19.35
N PRO A 243 16.30 0.71 -20.42
CA PRO A 243 17.45 -0.17 -20.61
C PRO A 243 18.45 -0.16 -19.45
N GLU A 244 18.57 0.96 -18.75
CA GLU A 244 19.46 1.11 -17.59
C GLU A 244 19.06 0.18 -16.43
N THR A 245 17.79 -0.20 -16.34
CA THR A 245 17.30 -1.14 -15.31
C THR A 245 17.74 -2.57 -15.56
N LEU A 246 18.15 -2.91 -16.78
CA LEU A 246 18.64 -4.25 -17.14
C LEU A 246 20.12 -4.45 -16.77
N GLN A 247 20.84 -3.35 -16.49
CA GLN A 247 22.23 -3.37 -16.01
C GLN A 247 22.32 -3.72 -14.53
N ILE A 248 21.20 -3.67 -13.81
CA ILE A 248 21.09 -4.09 -12.42
C ILE A 248 21.00 -5.62 -12.37
N ASP A 249 21.61 -6.19 -11.34
CA ASP A 249 21.58 -7.63 -11.07
C ASP A 249 20.14 -8.16 -11.11
N GLU A 250 19.98 -9.35 -11.68
CA GLU A 250 18.66 -9.95 -11.90
C GLU A 250 17.86 -10.11 -10.61
N ASP A 251 18.54 -10.43 -9.50
CA ASP A 251 17.92 -10.62 -8.19
C ASP A 251 17.44 -9.30 -7.55
N ASP A 252 18.06 -8.18 -7.94
CA ASP A 252 17.73 -6.84 -7.44
C ASP A 252 16.69 -6.12 -8.30
N ARG A 253 16.51 -6.52 -9.57
CA ARG A 253 15.51 -5.92 -10.50
C ARG A 253 14.09 -5.87 -9.90
N PRO A 254 13.56 -6.91 -9.21
CA PRO A 254 12.24 -6.86 -8.58
C PRO A 254 12.04 -5.71 -7.59
N GLU A 255 13.12 -5.14 -7.05
CA GLU A 255 13.05 -4.02 -6.11
C GLU A 255 12.81 -2.67 -6.79
N LEU A 256 13.05 -2.57 -8.10
CA LEU A 256 12.89 -1.34 -8.86
C LEU A 256 11.42 -0.98 -9.07
N VAL A 257 11.15 0.32 -9.21
CA VAL A 257 9.78 0.84 -9.28
C VAL A 257 9.03 0.36 -10.54
N TRP A 258 9.71 0.20 -11.67
CA TRP A 258 9.12 -0.28 -12.93
C TRP A 258 8.63 -1.72 -12.82
N TRP A 259 9.46 -2.61 -12.29
CA TRP A 259 9.09 -4.00 -12.03
C TRP A 259 7.99 -4.11 -10.98
N LYS A 260 8.06 -3.33 -9.89
CA LYS A 260 6.97 -3.25 -8.91
C LYS A 260 5.65 -2.75 -9.53
N CYS A 261 5.69 -1.79 -10.45
CA CYS A 261 4.50 -1.27 -11.13
C CYS A 261 3.85 -2.36 -12.00
N LYS A 262 4.63 -3.04 -12.84
CA LYS A 262 4.19 -4.21 -13.62
C LYS A 262 3.59 -5.29 -12.73
N LYS A 263 4.29 -5.63 -11.64
CA LYS A 263 3.82 -6.62 -10.67
C LYS A 263 2.45 -6.26 -10.12
N TRP A 264 2.21 -5.00 -9.74
CA TRP A 264 0.91 -4.59 -9.22
C TRP A 264 -0.20 -4.65 -10.28
N ALA A 265 0.08 -4.29 -11.54
CA ALA A 265 -0.89 -4.42 -12.62
C ALA A 265 -1.26 -5.91 -12.85
N LEU A 266 -0.26 -6.79 -12.95
CA LEU A 266 -0.48 -8.24 -13.07
C LEU A 266 -1.23 -8.81 -11.86
N HIS A 267 -0.88 -8.39 -10.65
CA HIS A 267 -1.53 -8.85 -9.43
C HIS A 267 -3.02 -8.47 -9.38
N ILE A 268 -3.38 -7.28 -9.86
CA ILE A 268 -4.79 -6.86 -9.98
C ILE A 268 -5.51 -7.72 -11.02
N VAL A 269 -4.94 -7.89 -12.21
CA VAL A 269 -5.53 -8.69 -13.29
C VAL A 269 -5.74 -10.15 -12.85
N ALA A 270 -4.73 -10.75 -12.23
CA ALA A 270 -4.81 -12.10 -11.67
C ALA A 270 -5.91 -12.19 -10.62
N ARG A 271 -6.02 -11.21 -9.72
CA ARG A 271 -7.06 -11.18 -8.70
C ARG A 271 -8.46 -11.04 -9.29
N LEU A 272 -8.63 -10.22 -10.32
CA LEU A 272 -9.90 -10.08 -11.03
C LEU A 272 -10.30 -11.39 -11.73
N PHE A 273 -9.35 -12.06 -12.39
CA PHE A 273 -9.58 -13.37 -12.98
C PHE A 273 -9.90 -14.45 -11.93
N GLU A 274 -9.20 -14.45 -10.81
CA GLU A 274 -9.42 -15.37 -9.68
C GLU A 274 -10.81 -15.19 -9.06
N ARG A 275 -11.38 -13.99 -9.05
CA ARG A 275 -12.69 -13.77 -8.42
C ARG A 275 -13.85 -13.71 -9.40
N TYR A 276 -13.63 -13.22 -10.61
CA TYR A 276 -14.68 -12.88 -11.57
C TYR A 276 -14.49 -13.51 -12.96
N GLY A 277 -13.45 -14.33 -13.15
CA GLY A 277 -13.22 -15.04 -14.41
C GLY A 277 -14.06 -16.32 -14.60
N SER A 278 -15.00 -16.63 -13.69
CA SER A 278 -15.83 -17.83 -13.77
C SER A 278 -17.24 -17.53 -13.24
N PRO A 279 -18.20 -17.22 -14.13
CA PRO A 279 -19.57 -16.83 -13.76
C PRO A 279 -20.31 -17.86 -12.90
N GLY A 280 -20.01 -19.15 -13.07
CA GLY A 280 -20.57 -20.21 -12.24
C GLY A 280 -20.09 -20.22 -10.78
N ASN A 281 -19.05 -19.45 -10.44
CA ASN A 281 -18.42 -19.43 -9.11
C ASN A 281 -18.60 -18.08 -8.38
N VAL A 282 -19.41 -17.16 -8.91
CA VAL A 282 -19.67 -15.86 -8.28
C VAL A 282 -21.05 -15.81 -7.63
N THR A 283 -21.23 -14.91 -6.67
CA THR A 283 -22.55 -14.58 -6.13
C THR A 283 -23.41 -13.91 -7.21
N LYS A 284 -24.74 -14.01 -7.09
CA LYS A 284 -25.71 -13.50 -8.09
C LYS A 284 -25.46 -12.04 -8.47
N GLU A 285 -25.07 -11.21 -7.51
CA GLU A 285 -24.76 -9.78 -7.72
C GLU A 285 -23.61 -9.54 -8.72
N TYR A 286 -22.65 -10.45 -8.85
CA TYR A 286 -21.50 -10.32 -9.75
C TYR A 286 -21.66 -11.09 -11.06
N PHE A 287 -22.77 -11.80 -11.27
CA PHE A 287 -22.93 -12.69 -12.42
C PHE A 287 -22.78 -11.95 -13.75
N GLU A 288 -23.48 -10.83 -13.92
CA GLU A 288 -23.43 -10.02 -15.14
C GLU A 288 -22.02 -9.47 -15.41
N PHE A 289 -21.38 -8.94 -14.37
CA PHE A 289 -20.00 -8.45 -14.46
C PHE A 289 -19.02 -9.58 -14.82
N SER A 290 -19.19 -10.76 -14.21
CA SER A 290 -18.35 -11.93 -14.46
C SER A 290 -18.48 -12.45 -15.89
N GLU A 291 -19.71 -12.48 -16.44
CA GLU A 291 -19.98 -12.82 -17.84
C GLU A 291 -19.28 -11.83 -18.80
N PHE A 292 -19.43 -10.53 -18.53
CA PHE A 292 -18.74 -9.48 -19.28
C PHE A 292 -17.22 -9.65 -19.22
N PHE A 293 -16.66 -9.83 -18.02
CA PHE A 293 -15.23 -9.96 -17.80
C PHE A 293 -14.66 -11.21 -18.49
N LEU A 294 -15.37 -12.35 -18.39
CA LEU A 294 -14.98 -13.60 -19.03
C LEU A 294 -14.89 -13.45 -20.55
N LYS A 295 -15.96 -12.93 -21.17
CA LYS A 295 -16.09 -12.80 -22.63
C LYS A 295 -15.10 -11.79 -23.21
N THR A 296 -14.84 -10.71 -22.50
CA THR A 296 -14.07 -9.57 -23.02
C THR A 296 -12.57 -9.73 -22.77
N TYR A 297 -12.16 -10.28 -21.62
CA TYR A 297 -10.77 -10.21 -21.16
C TYR A 297 -10.18 -11.57 -20.81
N ALA A 298 -10.90 -12.39 -20.05
CA ALA A 298 -10.33 -13.56 -19.40
C ALA A 298 -9.75 -14.58 -20.41
N VAL A 299 -10.40 -14.79 -21.56
CA VAL A 299 -9.93 -15.73 -22.59
C VAL A 299 -8.60 -15.28 -23.20
N GLY A 300 -8.49 -14.02 -23.62
CA GLY A 300 -7.27 -13.48 -24.22
C GLY A 300 -6.11 -13.43 -23.21
N ILE A 301 -6.40 -13.03 -21.97
CA ILE A 301 -5.42 -13.03 -20.88
C ILE A 301 -4.89 -14.45 -20.63
N GLN A 302 -5.78 -15.44 -20.56
CA GLN A 302 -5.38 -16.83 -20.34
C GLN A 302 -4.50 -17.36 -21.48
N GLN A 303 -4.81 -17.02 -22.73
CA GLN A 303 -4.02 -17.46 -23.88
C GLN A 303 -2.59 -16.89 -23.83
N ASN A 304 -2.46 -15.57 -23.73
CA ASN A 304 -1.14 -14.91 -23.70
C ASN A 304 -0.30 -15.37 -22.51
N ILE A 305 -0.89 -15.48 -21.32
CA ILE A 305 -0.15 -15.95 -20.14
C ILE A 305 0.30 -17.41 -20.33
N SER A 306 -0.51 -18.25 -20.97
CA SER A 306 -0.14 -19.64 -21.21
C SER A 306 1.05 -19.77 -22.17
N GLU A 307 1.01 -19.01 -23.28
CA GLU A 307 2.01 -19.04 -24.34
C GLU A 307 3.32 -18.35 -23.92
N ASP A 308 3.25 -17.13 -23.37
CA ASP A 308 4.43 -16.30 -23.16
C ASP A 308 5.10 -16.52 -21.78
N VAL A 309 4.34 -16.96 -20.78
CA VAL A 309 4.81 -17.03 -19.38
C VAL A 309 4.84 -18.46 -18.87
N ILE A 310 3.69 -19.12 -18.82
CA ILE A 310 3.58 -20.46 -18.20
C ILE A 310 4.46 -21.46 -18.95
N PHE A 311 4.41 -21.47 -20.29
CA PHE A 311 5.26 -22.35 -21.08
C PHE A 311 6.74 -22.12 -20.79
N SER A 312 7.22 -20.87 -20.90
CA SER A 312 8.62 -20.50 -20.64
C SER A 312 9.10 -20.87 -19.24
N VAL A 313 8.26 -20.67 -18.22
CA VAL A 313 8.60 -20.95 -16.81
C VAL A 313 8.53 -22.45 -16.48
N MET A 314 7.70 -23.21 -17.18
CA MET A 314 7.55 -24.65 -16.94
C MET A 314 8.46 -25.53 -17.81
N CYS A 315 9.03 -24.98 -18.89
CA CYS A 315 9.95 -25.73 -19.74
C CYS A 315 11.27 -26.02 -19.01
N TYR A 316 11.75 -27.24 -19.19
CA TYR A 316 13.08 -27.65 -18.81
C TYR A 316 14.11 -26.90 -19.67
N LYS A 317 15.09 -26.27 -19.03
CA LYS A 317 16.09 -25.42 -19.68
C LYS A 317 17.45 -26.12 -19.77
N ASP A 318 18.35 -25.59 -20.59
CA ASP A 318 19.72 -26.10 -20.68
C ASP A 318 20.46 -26.04 -19.32
N GLU A 319 20.21 -24.98 -18.53
CA GLU A 319 20.70 -24.85 -17.14
C GLU A 319 20.21 -25.98 -16.22
N ASP A 320 18.98 -26.47 -16.46
CA ASP A 320 18.41 -27.58 -15.70
C ASP A 320 19.06 -28.92 -16.11
N GLU A 321 19.45 -29.08 -17.39
CA GLU A 321 20.22 -30.22 -17.89
C GLU A 321 21.63 -30.22 -17.33
N GLU A 322 22.31 -29.07 -17.35
CA GLU A 322 23.65 -28.93 -16.77
C GLU A 322 23.64 -29.30 -15.28
N LEU A 323 22.71 -28.74 -14.48
CA LEU A 323 22.61 -29.06 -13.06
C LEU A 323 22.26 -30.53 -12.83
N TRP A 324 21.38 -31.12 -13.64
CA TRP A 324 21.04 -32.54 -13.55
C TRP A 324 22.24 -33.45 -13.84
N GLN A 325 23.11 -33.09 -14.78
CA GLN A 325 24.30 -33.88 -15.12
C GLN A 325 25.43 -33.69 -14.09
N GLU A 326 25.62 -32.47 -13.56
CA GLU A 326 26.70 -32.15 -12.61
C GLU A 326 26.37 -32.56 -11.17
N ASP A 327 25.17 -32.24 -10.68
CA ASP A 327 24.70 -32.56 -9.33
C ASP A 327 23.18 -32.88 -9.32
N PRO A 328 22.80 -34.12 -9.65
CA PRO A 328 21.40 -34.54 -9.64
C PRO A 328 20.72 -34.38 -8.27
N TYR A 329 21.48 -34.42 -7.17
CA TYR A 329 20.91 -34.29 -5.82
C TYR A 329 20.50 -32.84 -5.56
N GLU A 330 21.36 -31.87 -5.92
CA GLU A 330 21.02 -30.45 -5.82
C GLU A 330 19.91 -30.06 -6.79
N TYR A 331 19.88 -30.62 -8.00
CA TYR A 331 18.74 -30.45 -8.92
C TYR A 331 17.41 -30.86 -8.27
N ILE A 332 17.35 -32.08 -7.70
CA ILE A 332 16.13 -32.57 -7.04
C ILE A 332 15.77 -31.67 -5.87
N ARG A 333 16.77 -31.25 -5.09
CA ARG A 333 16.55 -30.34 -3.96
C ARG A 333 15.95 -29.03 -4.44
N MET A 334 16.58 -28.31 -5.36
CA MET A 334 16.08 -27.01 -5.85
C MET A 334 14.70 -27.10 -6.50
N LYS A 335 14.42 -28.16 -7.27
CA LYS A 335 13.15 -28.28 -8.00
C LYS A 335 12.00 -28.85 -7.16
N PHE A 336 12.30 -29.57 -6.08
CA PHE A 336 11.29 -30.27 -5.27
C PHE A 336 11.42 -29.96 -3.77
N ASP A 337 12.09 -28.86 -3.38
CA ASP A 337 12.09 -28.38 -2.01
C ASP A 337 10.71 -27.85 -1.65
N ILE A 338 10.04 -28.57 -0.74
CA ILE A 338 8.72 -28.27 -0.20
C ILE A 338 8.68 -26.86 0.45
N PHE A 339 9.82 -26.33 0.89
CA PHE A 339 9.90 -25.00 1.49
C PHE A 339 10.07 -23.87 0.46
N GLU A 340 10.66 -24.13 -0.70
CA GLU A 340 10.82 -23.14 -1.79
C GLU A 340 9.59 -23.03 -2.70
N ASP A 341 8.68 -24.00 -2.63
CA ASP A 341 7.41 -24.02 -3.36
C ASP A 341 6.57 -22.74 -3.21
N TYR A 342 6.68 -22.05 -2.06
CA TYR A 342 5.90 -20.84 -1.80
C TYR A 342 6.36 -19.61 -2.58
N ALA A 343 7.60 -19.59 -3.07
CA ALA A 343 8.19 -18.48 -3.84
C ALA A 343 8.58 -18.87 -5.27
N SER A 344 8.55 -20.17 -5.61
CA SER A 344 8.93 -20.69 -6.92
C SER A 344 8.01 -20.16 -8.05
N PRO A 345 8.59 -19.53 -9.10
CA PRO A 345 7.84 -19.15 -10.30
C PRO A 345 7.16 -20.35 -10.97
N THR A 346 7.79 -21.54 -10.93
CA THR A 346 7.24 -22.77 -11.50
C THR A 346 5.99 -23.21 -10.75
N THR A 347 6.01 -23.23 -9.42
CA THR A 347 4.86 -23.58 -8.59
C THR A 347 3.72 -22.57 -8.75
N ALA A 348 4.04 -21.27 -8.89
CA ALA A 348 3.07 -20.22 -9.21
C ALA A 348 2.43 -20.43 -10.60
N ALA A 349 3.22 -20.73 -11.63
CA ALA A 349 2.74 -20.99 -12.99
C ALA A 349 1.84 -22.23 -13.04
N GLN A 350 2.22 -23.32 -12.37
CA GLN A 350 1.40 -24.53 -12.24
C GLN A 350 0.06 -24.24 -11.54
N THR A 351 0.08 -23.49 -10.44
CA THR A 351 -1.12 -23.11 -9.70
C THR A 351 -2.07 -22.28 -10.55
N LEU A 352 -1.53 -21.35 -11.34
CA LEU A 352 -2.30 -20.53 -12.26
C LEU A 352 -2.94 -21.37 -13.36
N LEU A 353 -2.17 -22.26 -14.01
CA LEU A 353 -2.66 -23.17 -15.05
C LEU A 353 -3.78 -24.08 -14.53
N TYR A 354 -3.57 -24.68 -13.36
CA TYR A 354 -4.57 -25.53 -12.70
C TYR A 354 -5.86 -24.76 -12.40
N THR A 355 -5.73 -23.54 -11.85
CA THR A 355 -6.87 -22.68 -11.53
C THR A 355 -7.65 -22.31 -12.79
N ALA A 356 -6.95 -21.96 -13.88
CA ALA A 356 -7.57 -21.63 -15.15
C ALA A 356 -8.31 -22.83 -15.76
N ALA A 357 -7.69 -24.02 -15.74
CA ALA A 357 -8.30 -25.26 -16.23
C ALA A 357 -9.56 -25.64 -15.43
N LYS A 358 -9.52 -25.52 -14.10
CA LYS A 358 -10.67 -25.82 -13.22
C LYS A 358 -11.87 -24.90 -13.48
N LYS A 359 -11.61 -23.66 -13.89
CA LYS A 359 -12.63 -22.62 -14.11
C LYS A 359 -13.25 -22.61 -15.49
N ARG A 360 -12.67 -23.33 -16.46
CA ARG A 360 -13.13 -23.42 -17.85
C ARG A 360 -14.39 -24.28 -18.04
N LYS A 361 -15.21 -24.46 -17.00
CA LYS A 361 -16.43 -25.27 -17.02
C LYS A 361 -17.63 -24.45 -17.46
#